data_AF-A0A1S8KR55-F1
#
_entry.id   AF-A0A1S8KR55-F1
#
_cell.length_a   1.000
_cell.length_b   1.000
_cell.length_c   1.000
_cell.angle_alpha   90.00
_cell.angle_beta   90.00
_cell.angle_gamma   90.00
#
_symmetry.space_group_name_H-M   'P 1'
#
loop_
_entity.id
_entity.type
_entity.pdbx_description
1 polymer ?
#
loop_
_entity_poly.entity_id
_entity_poly.type
_entity_poly.pdbx_seq_one_letter_code
_entity_poly.pdbx_strand_id
1 'polypeptide(L)'
;IELNKEIGALLMETGVDAQGKQTKLEAKYIHKEYDVNGTESYKTRIQRDIHKFSHTPDLSDEHFSGTQSGEAMKYKLFSLEQSRAMKERHFKQGLEARYQLVENMAGVTREFTGDLSGLDYVFTPNLPESINEELVSFTNAGGRISNKTLLSQLSFVSDVEKELEMLEEEDGIIDVPVDHAHE
;
A
#
# COMPACT_ATOMS: atom_id res chain seq x y z
N ILE A 1 -10.32 65.13 0.27
CA ILE A 1 -11.10 64.17 1.08
C ILE A 1 -11.52 64.91 2.35
N GLU A 2 -12.78 65.33 2.42
CA GLU A 2 -13.34 65.94 3.63
C GLU A 2 -14.15 64.90 4.39
N LEU A 3 -13.90 64.80 5.70
CA LEU A 3 -14.60 63.87 6.58
C LEU A 3 -15.73 64.62 7.30
N ASN A 4 -16.98 64.31 6.94
CA ASN A 4 -18.12 64.73 7.75
C ASN A 4 -18.45 63.63 8.77
N LYS A 5 -18.17 63.90 10.05
CA LYS A 5 -18.19 62.91 11.14
C LYS A 5 -19.61 62.44 11.54
N GLU A 6 -20.67 63.05 11.03
CA GLU A 6 -22.04 62.75 11.48
C GLU A 6 -22.73 61.58 10.76
N ILE A 7 -22.23 61.11 9.61
CA ILE A 7 -22.95 60.11 8.79
C ILE A 7 -22.12 58.84 8.49
N GLY A 8 -20.85 58.75 8.92
CA GLY A 8 -20.02 57.57 8.67
C GLY A 8 -19.84 57.23 7.17
N ALA A 9 -20.09 58.20 6.29
CA ALA A 9 -19.96 58.05 4.84
C ALA A 9 -18.75 58.86 4.35
N LEU A 10 -17.85 58.18 3.65
CA LEU A 10 -16.66 58.80 3.06
C LEU A 10 -17.06 59.35 1.69
N LEU A 11 -17.23 60.67 1.61
CA LEU A 11 -17.49 61.38 0.35
C LEU A 11 -16.20 61.39 -0.49
N MET A 12 -16.21 60.63 -1.58
CA MET A 12 -15.15 60.60 -2.58
C MET A 12 -15.63 61.32 -3.84
N GLU A 13 -14.93 62.39 -4.21
CA GLU A 13 -15.23 63.17 -5.42
C GLU A 13 -14.81 62.37 -6.67
N THR A 14 -15.76 62.19 -7.60
CA THR A 14 -15.46 61.60 -8.91
C THR A 14 -15.00 62.70 -9.86
N GLY A 15 -13.83 62.54 -10.47
CA GLY A 15 -13.34 63.42 -11.53
C GLY A 15 -13.95 63.08 -12.90
N VAL A 16 -13.88 64.03 -13.83
CA VAL A 16 -14.14 63.79 -15.26
C VAL A 16 -12.81 63.55 -15.96
N ASP A 17 -12.73 62.47 -16.74
CA ASP A 17 -11.61 62.20 -17.66
C ASP A 17 -11.59 63.26 -18.79
N ALA A 18 -10.45 63.45 -19.45
CA ALA A 18 -10.22 64.34 -20.60
C ALA A 18 -11.19 64.13 -21.78
N GLN A 19 -11.98 63.05 -21.77
CA GLN A 19 -13.02 62.72 -22.75
C GLN A 19 -14.46 62.97 -22.24
N GLY A 20 -14.64 63.64 -21.09
CA GLY A 20 -15.96 64.01 -20.55
C GLY A 20 -16.76 62.86 -19.93
N LYS A 21 -16.15 61.70 -19.73
CA LYS A 21 -16.79 60.54 -19.09
C LYS A 21 -16.59 60.60 -17.57
N GLN A 22 -17.67 60.37 -16.81
CA GLN A 22 -17.60 60.24 -15.35
C GLN A 22 -16.73 59.04 -14.98
N THR A 23 -15.73 59.26 -14.12
CA THR A 23 -14.91 58.17 -13.60
C THR A 23 -15.76 57.25 -12.72
N LYS A 24 -15.75 55.95 -13.03
CA LYS A 24 -16.54 54.95 -12.31
C LYS A 24 -15.84 54.66 -10.98
N LEU A 25 -16.39 55.18 -9.89
CA LEU A 25 -15.89 54.96 -8.54
C LEU A 25 -16.63 53.78 -7.90
N GLU A 26 -15.92 52.69 -7.64
CA GLU A 26 -16.48 51.52 -6.95
C GLU A 26 -16.02 51.51 -5.49
N ALA A 27 -16.95 51.74 -4.56
CA ALA A 27 -16.72 51.53 -3.14
C ALA A 27 -16.91 50.03 -2.83
N LYS A 28 -15.83 49.34 -2.46
CA LYS A 28 -15.84 47.93 -2.03
C LYS A 28 -15.48 47.84 -0.55
N TYR A 29 -16.11 46.90 0.17
CA TYR A 29 -15.71 46.58 1.53
C TYR A 29 -14.32 45.94 1.54
N ILE A 30 -13.44 46.41 2.43
CA ILE A 30 -12.16 45.75 2.71
C ILE A 30 -12.47 44.44 3.43
N HIS A 31 -12.30 43.33 2.75
CA HIS A 31 -12.35 42.00 3.33
C HIS A 31 -10.93 41.41 3.35
N LYS A 32 -10.64 40.53 4.32
CA LYS A 32 -9.40 39.78 4.29
C LYS A 32 -9.47 38.81 3.12
N GLU A 33 -8.62 39.04 2.12
CA GLU A 33 -8.40 38.06 1.05
C GLU A 33 -7.66 36.87 1.65
N TYR A 34 -8.27 35.68 1.60
CA TYR A 34 -7.64 34.44 1.99
C TYR A 34 -7.20 33.70 0.74
N ASP A 35 -5.91 33.40 0.65
CA ASP A 35 -5.40 32.47 -0.36
C ASP A 35 -5.66 31.03 0.09
N VAL A 36 -6.88 30.56 -0.18
CA VAL A 36 -7.30 29.18 0.10
C VAL A 36 -6.44 28.21 -0.71
N ASN A 37 -6.08 28.56 -1.95
CA ASN A 37 -5.32 27.69 -2.85
C ASN A 37 -3.87 27.50 -2.36
N GLY A 38 -3.21 28.57 -1.92
CA GLY A 38 -1.87 28.48 -1.33
C GLY A 38 -1.87 27.70 -0.01
N THR A 39 -2.91 27.88 0.81
CA THR A 39 -3.06 27.17 2.08
C THR A 39 -3.26 25.66 1.87
N GLU A 40 -4.12 25.26 0.93
CA GLU A 40 -4.34 23.86 0.60
C GLU A 40 -3.08 23.23 -0.02
N SER A 41 -2.40 23.93 -0.94
CA SER A 41 -1.13 23.47 -1.51
C SER A 41 -0.05 23.21 -0.44
N TYR A 42 0.01 24.08 0.57
CA TYR A 42 0.92 23.93 1.70
C TYR A 42 0.57 22.71 2.57
N LYS A 43 -0.71 22.48 2.86
CA LYS A 43 -1.16 21.28 3.60
C LYS A 43 -0.82 19.99 2.86
N THR A 44 -1.08 19.92 1.56
CA THR A 44 -0.75 18.75 0.73
C THR A 44 0.76 18.49 0.72
N ARG A 45 1.59 19.54 0.71
CA ARG A 45 3.04 19.38 0.84
C ARG A 45 3.43 18.82 2.21
N ILE A 46 2.88 19.34 3.30
CA ILE A 46 3.16 18.82 4.65
C ILE A 46 2.79 17.35 4.75
N GLN A 47 1.60 16.97 4.27
CA GLN A 47 1.17 15.57 4.25
C GLN A 47 2.20 14.70 3.50
N ARG A 48 2.59 15.10 2.29
CA ARG A 48 3.60 14.37 1.51
C ARG A 48 4.95 14.27 2.22
N ASP A 49 5.40 15.36 2.83
CA ASP A 49 6.66 15.42 3.58
C ASP A 49 6.60 14.49 4.80
N ILE A 50 5.49 14.45 5.54
CA ILE A 50 5.27 13.51 6.65
C ILE A 50 5.46 12.08 6.17
N HIS A 51 4.72 11.64 5.15
CA HIS A 51 4.80 10.27 4.63
C HIS A 51 6.20 9.90 4.12
N LYS A 52 6.89 10.86 3.51
CA LYS A 52 8.28 10.69 3.05
C LYS A 52 9.26 10.48 4.20
N PHE A 53 9.11 11.22 5.30
CA PHE A 53 10.03 11.12 6.45
C PHE A 53 9.66 10.00 7.42
N SER A 54 8.38 9.70 7.61
CA SER A 54 7.90 8.62 8.48
C SER A 54 8.09 7.24 7.87
N HIS A 55 8.46 7.15 6.58
CA HIS A 55 8.53 5.90 5.83
C HIS A 55 7.18 5.16 5.81
N THR A 56 6.07 5.89 5.97
CA THR A 56 4.71 5.32 5.91
C THR A 56 4.09 5.66 4.56
N PRO A 57 3.69 4.66 3.76
CA PRO A 57 3.03 4.92 2.49
C PRO A 57 1.70 5.63 2.72
N ASP A 58 1.34 6.55 1.81
CA ASP A 58 0.00 7.13 1.77
C ASP A 58 -0.90 6.22 0.93
N LEU A 59 -1.86 5.56 1.58
CA LEU A 59 -2.82 4.65 0.94
C LEU A 59 -4.00 5.41 0.31
N SER A 60 -4.14 6.70 0.62
CA SER A 60 -5.25 7.56 0.17
C SER A 60 -4.91 8.43 -1.04
N ASP A 61 -3.64 8.41 -1.48
CA ASP A 61 -3.21 9.13 -2.68
C ASP A 61 -3.97 8.60 -3.91
N GLU A 62 -4.48 9.49 -4.77
CA GLU A 62 -5.16 9.12 -6.03
C GLU A 62 -4.25 8.27 -6.93
N HIS A 63 -2.93 8.44 -6.81
CA HIS A 63 -1.96 7.60 -7.49
C HIS A 63 -1.90 6.16 -6.96
N PHE A 64 -2.44 5.89 -5.76
CA PHE A 64 -2.58 4.56 -5.15
C PHE A 64 -3.85 3.83 -5.64
N SER A 65 -4.93 4.56 -5.94
CA SER A 65 -6.19 3.98 -6.42
C SER A 65 -6.24 3.67 -7.92
N GLY A 66 -5.25 4.11 -8.71
CA GLY A 66 -5.13 3.74 -10.11
C GLY A 66 -4.68 2.29 -10.29
N THR A 67 -4.88 1.71 -11.48
CA THR A 67 -4.48 0.37 -11.92
C THR A 67 -2.96 0.14 -11.85
N GLN A 68 -2.40 0.19 -10.65
CA GLN A 68 -0.98 0.03 -10.37
C GLN A 68 -0.71 -1.48 -10.37
N SER A 69 0.21 -1.93 -11.22
CA SER A 69 0.70 -3.32 -11.18
C SER A 69 1.24 -3.64 -9.78
N GLY A 70 1.24 -4.92 -9.40
CA GLY A 70 1.80 -5.36 -8.12
C GLY A 70 3.24 -4.89 -7.93
N GLU A 71 3.98 -4.72 -9.02
CA GLU A 71 5.34 -4.16 -9.01
C GLU A 71 5.39 -2.66 -8.65
N ALA A 72 4.48 -1.83 -9.14
CA ALA A 72 4.41 -0.42 -8.75
C ALA A 72 4.08 -0.25 -7.26
N MET A 73 3.25 -1.17 -6.72
CA MET A 73 2.94 -1.22 -5.29
C MET A 73 4.17 -1.60 -4.44
N LYS A 74 5.02 -2.53 -4.91
CA LYS A 74 6.29 -2.86 -4.25
C LYS A 74 7.22 -1.65 -4.13
N TYR A 75 7.36 -0.84 -5.18
CA TYR A 75 8.20 0.37 -5.11
C TYR A 75 7.68 1.41 -4.11
N LYS A 76 6.35 1.54 -3.97
CA LYS A 76 5.75 2.44 -2.97
C LYS A 76 5.97 1.93 -1.54
N LEU A 77 5.91 0.62 -1.34
CA LEU A 77 6.09 -0.03 -0.05
C LEU A 77 7.57 -0.22 0.32
N PHE A 78 8.51 -0.03 -0.62
CA PHE A 78 9.93 -0.25 -0.41
C PHE A 78 10.48 0.44 0.85
N SER A 79 10.11 1.70 1.08
CA SER A 79 10.57 2.44 2.26
C SER A 79 10.09 1.83 3.58
N LEU A 80 8.84 1.34 3.60
CA LEU A 80 8.27 0.63 4.75
C LEU A 80 8.96 -0.73 4.94
N GLU A 81 9.23 -1.42 3.84
CA GLU A 81 9.90 -2.72 3.80
C GLU A 81 11.30 -2.65 4.41
N GLN A 82 12.06 -1.60 4.06
CA GLN A 82 13.38 -1.35 4.63
C GLN A 82 13.30 -1.13 6.15
N SER A 83 12.29 -0.38 6.62
CA SER A 83 12.05 -0.19 8.06
C SER A 83 11.68 -1.51 8.75
N ARG A 84 10.85 -2.33 8.10
CA ARG A 84 10.48 -3.66 8.61
C ARG A 84 11.69 -4.58 8.72
N ALA A 85 12.51 -4.69 7.66
CA ALA A 85 13.71 -5.53 7.65
C ALA A 85 14.70 -5.14 8.75
N MET A 86 14.90 -3.84 8.98
CA MET A 86 15.72 -3.34 10.09
C MET A 86 15.15 -3.74 11.45
N LYS A 87 13.82 -3.65 11.64
CA LYS A 87 13.15 -4.09 12.87
C LYS A 87 13.26 -5.59 13.07
N GLU A 88 13.01 -6.40 12.04
CA GLU A 88 13.15 -7.86 12.08
C GLU A 88 14.56 -8.27 12.48
N ARG A 89 15.59 -7.61 11.94
CA ARG A 89 16.98 -7.84 12.34
C ARG A 89 17.22 -7.57 13.82
N HIS A 90 16.71 -6.45 14.35
CA HIS A 90 16.83 -6.15 15.78
C HIS A 90 16.02 -7.12 16.66
N PHE A 91 14.84 -7.52 16.20
CA PHE A 91 14.04 -8.54 16.87
C PHE A 91 14.76 -9.89 16.91
N LYS A 92 15.38 -10.32 15.81
CA LYS A 92 16.18 -11.54 15.75
C LYS A 92 17.32 -11.51 16.77
N GLN A 93 18.09 -10.41 16.82
CA GLN A 93 19.15 -10.24 17.83
C GLN A 93 18.61 -10.30 19.27
N GLY A 94 17.46 -9.67 19.54
CA GLY A 94 16.82 -9.72 20.86
C GLY A 94 16.29 -11.10 21.24
N LEU A 95 15.75 -11.84 20.27
CA LEU A 95 15.30 -13.22 20.46
C LEU A 95 16.48 -14.14 20.73
N GLU A 96 17.55 -14.07 19.93
CA GLU A 96 18.78 -14.83 20.17
C GLU A 96 19.33 -14.61 21.58
N ALA A 97 19.47 -13.35 22.01
CA ALA A 97 19.92 -13.03 23.36
C ALA A 97 18.98 -13.57 24.44
N ARG A 98 17.66 -13.53 24.22
CA ARG A 98 16.67 -14.08 25.15
C ARG A 98 16.78 -15.60 25.25
N TYR A 99 16.90 -16.31 24.14
CA TYR A 99 17.00 -17.77 24.15
C TYR A 99 18.33 -18.25 24.74
N GLN A 100 19.43 -17.53 24.52
CA GLN A 100 20.71 -17.78 25.22
C GLN A 100 20.57 -17.63 26.74
N LEU A 101 19.83 -16.63 27.23
CA LEU A 101 19.57 -16.48 28.66
C LEU A 101 18.72 -17.63 29.22
N VAL A 102 17.71 -18.06 28.47
CA VAL A 102 16.88 -19.21 28.85
C VAL A 102 17.71 -20.49 28.91
N GLU A 103 18.60 -20.71 27.93
CA GLU A 103 19.52 -21.84 27.91
C GLU A 103 20.45 -21.84 29.14
N ASN A 104 21.05 -20.69 29.45
CA ASN A 104 21.92 -20.54 30.63
C ASN A 104 21.17 -20.83 31.93
N MET A 105 19.92 -20.34 32.05
CA MET A 105 19.09 -20.59 33.23
C MET A 105 18.67 -22.06 33.33
N ALA A 106 18.30 -22.68 32.21
CA ALA A 106 17.94 -24.09 32.14
C ALA A 106 19.10 -25.01 32.53
N GLY A 107 20.33 -24.69 32.13
CA GLY A 107 21.54 -25.40 32.53
C GLY A 107 21.79 -25.34 34.05
N VAL A 108 21.43 -24.23 34.70
CA VAL A 108 21.51 -24.08 36.17
C VAL A 108 20.46 -24.95 36.88
N THR A 109 19.22 -24.95 36.39
CA THR A 109 18.11 -25.70 37.01
C THR A 109 18.14 -27.20 36.67
N ARG A 110 18.97 -27.62 35.70
CA ARG A 110 19.06 -29.00 35.15
C ARG A 110 17.75 -29.53 34.56
N GLU A 111 16.82 -28.64 34.22
CA GLU A 111 15.52 -29.00 33.62
C GLU A 111 15.64 -29.25 32.11
N PHE A 112 16.66 -28.69 31.46
CA PHE A 112 16.85 -28.83 30.01
C PHE A 112 18.34 -28.73 29.63
N THR A 113 18.77 -29.62 28.73
CA THR A 113 20.17 -29.75 28.24
C THR A 113 20.23 -29.79 26.72
N GLY A 114 19.34 -29.05 26.04
CA GLY A 114 19.38 -28.89 24.59
C GLY A 114 20.10 -27.61 24.18
N ASP A 115 20.75 -27.66 23.02
CA ASP A 115 21.36 -26.50 22.37
C ASP A 115 20.29 -25.66 21.66
N LEU A 116 20.11 -24.41 22.08
CA LEU A 116 19.13 -23.47 21.52
C LEU A 116 19.76 -22.51 20.50
N SER A 117 21.04 -22.68 20.15
CA SER A 117 21.76 -21.82 19.21
C SER A 117 21.34 -21.99 17.74
N GLY A 118 20.66 -23.09 17.40
CA GLY A 118 20.19 -23.40 16.04
C GLY A 118 18.75 -23.00 15.72
N LEU A 119 18.15 -22.09 16.48
CA LEU A 119 16.76 -21.65 16.25
C LEU A 119 16.64 -20.77 15.01
N ASP A 120 15.78 -21.17 14.07
CA ASP A 120 15.37 -20.34 12.94
C ASP A 120 14.10 -19.54 13.26
N TYR A 121 14.19 -18.22 13.10
CA TYR A 121 13.07 -17.30 13.31
C TYR A 121 12.45 -16.92 11.96
N VAL A 122 11.20 -17.29 11.76
CA VAL A 122 10.43 -16.98 10.55
C VAL A 122 9.50 -15.79 10.84
N PHE A 123 9.71 -14.68 10.13
CA PHE A 123 8.82 -13.52 10.14
C PHE A 123 8.00 -13.51 8.85
N THR A 124 6.68 -13.60 8.97
CA THR A 124 5.76 -13.58 7.82
C THR A 124 5.11 -12.21 7.68
N PRO A 125 5.38 -11.47 6.60
CA PRO A 125 4.75 -10.17 6.37
C PRO A 125 3.32 -10.33 5.87
N ASN A 126 2.44 -9.43 6.30
CA ASN A 126 1.07 -9.36 5.80
C ASN A 126 0.97 -8.35 4.64
N LEU A 127 1.60 -8.67 3.52
CA LEU A 127 1.54 -7.86 2.31
C LEU A 127 0.56 -8.49 1.30
N PRO A 128 -0.22 -7.69 0.57
CA PRO A 128 -1.02 -8.20 -0.53
C PRO A 128 -0.09 -8.66 -1.66
N GLU A 129 0.02 -9.96 -1.85
CA GLU A 129 0.83 -10.57 -2.91
C GLU A 129 -0.01 -10.84 -4.16
N SER A 130 0.47 -10.35 -5.31
CA SER A 130 -0.11 -10.66 -6.63
C SER A 130 0.42 -12.00 -7.13
N ILE A 131 -0.03 -13.11 -6.53
CA ILE A 131 0.34 -14.47 -6.94
C ILE A 131 0.11 -14.67 -8.45
N ASN A 132 -0.96 -14.10 -9.01
CA ASN A 132 -1.25 -14.17 -10.44
C ASN A 132 -0.16 -13.56 -11.34
N GLU A 133 0.44 -12.43 -10.94
CA GLU A 133 1.53 -11.82 -11.71
C GLU A 133 2.77 -12.72 -11.70
N GLU A 134 3.09 -13.31 -10.56
CA GLU A 134 4.22 -14.24 -10.40
C GLU A 134 4.03 -15.52 -11.23
N LEU A 135 2.83 -16.11 -11.21
CA LEU A 135 2.48 -17.28 -12.02
C LEU A 135 2.60 -16.99 -13.52
N VAL A 136 2.14 -15.82 -13.97
CA VAL A 136 2.27 -15.38 -15.37
C VAL A 136 3.74 -15.17 -15.73
N SER A 137 4.54 -14.52 -14.88
CA SER A 137 5.98 -14.35 -15.11
C SER A 137 6.73 -15.69 -15.17
N PHE A 138 6.39 -16.63 -14.28
CA PHE A 138 7.03 -17.95 -14.23
C PHE A 138 6.69 -18.83 -15.43
N THR A 139 5.42 -18.85 -15.84
CA THR A 139 4.98 -19.58 -17.04
C THR A 139 5.57 -18.98 -18.31
N ASN A 140 5.63 -17.64 -18.41
CA ASN A 140 6.30 -16.96 -19.53
C ASN A 140 7.81 -17.24 -19.59
N ALA A 141 8.46 -17.50 -18.45
CA ALA A 141 9.86 -17.92 -18.39
C ALA A 141 10.09 -19.39 -18.78
N GLY A 142 9.04 -20.13 -19.17
CA GLY A 142 9.10 -21.53 -19.56
C GLY A 142 8.99 -22.52 -18.40
N GLY A 143 8.67 -22.04 -17.19
CA GLY A 143 8.42 -22.88 -16.02
C GLY A 143 7.09 -23.63 -16.13
N ARG A 144 7.10 -24.93 -15.82
CA ARG A 144 5.86 -25.73 -15.68
C ARG A 144 5.52 -25.82 -14.20
N ILE A 145 4.29 -25.45 -13.85
CA ILE A 145 3.77 -25.51 -12.49
C ILE A 145 3.00 -26.81 -12.33
N SER A 146 3.16 -27.50 -11.20
CA SER A 146 2.37 -28.70 -10.92
C SER A 146 0.92 -28.34 -10.63
N ASN A 147 0.00 -29.22 -11.01
CA ASN A 147 -1.43 -29.05 -10.72
C ASN A 147 -1.67 -28.94 -9.20
N LYS A 148 -0.89 -29.66 -8.38
CA LYS A 148 -0.90 -29.57 -6.91
C LYS A 148 -0.68 -28.13 -6.42
N THR A 149 0.33 -27.44 -6.97
CA THR A 149 0.64 -26.07 -6.56
C THR A 149 -0.44 -25.09 -7.03
N LEU A 150 -1.00 -25.25 -8.24
CA LEU A 150 -2.10 -24.39 -8.72
C LEU A 150 -3.37 -24.54 -7.87
N LEU A 151 -3.76 -25.77 -7.55
CA LEU A 151 -4.93 -26.06 -6.72
C LEU A 151 -4.78 -25.50 -5.29
N SER A 152 -3.57 -25.53 -4.74
CA SER A 152 -3.28 -24.93 -3.42
C SER A 152 -3.48 -23.42 -3.33
N GLN A 153 -3.51 -22.71 -4.47
CA GLN A 153 -3.75 -21.26 -4.53
C GLN A 153 -5.24 -20.90 -4.53
N LEU A 154 -6.14 -21.87 -4.76
CA LEU A 154 -7.56 -21.63 -4.86
C LEU A 154 -8.21 -21.63 -3.48
N SER A 155 -8.68 -20.47 -3.03
CA SER A 155 -9.30 -20.29 -1.71
C SER A 155 -10.52 -21.17 -1.42
N PHE A 156 -11.16 -21.74 -2.45
CA PHE A 156 -12.31 -22.64 -2.31
C PHE A 156 -11.93 -24.13 -2.29
N VAL A 157 -10.66 -24.46 -2.58
CA VAL A 157 -10.14 -25.84 -2.50
C VAL A 157 -9.56 -26.06 -1.12
N SER A 158 -10.32 -26.76 -0.27
CA SER A 158 -9.90 -27.05 1.11
C SER A 158 -8.95 -28.25 1.22
N ASP A 159 -9.00 -29.18 0.26
CA ASP A 159 -8.15 -30.38 0.24
C ASP A 159 -7.64 -30.63 -1.17
N VAL A 160 -6.34 -30.37 -1.36
CA VAL A 160 -5.66 -30.43 -2.65
C VAL A 160 -5.50 -31.87 -3.15
N GLU A 161 -5.35 -32.84 -2.23
CA GLU A 161 -5.12 -34.23 -2.60
C GLU A 161 -6.40 -34.88 -3.10
N LYS A 162 -7.53 -34.56 -2.48
CA LYS A 162 -8.85 -35.02 -2.91
C LYS A 162 -9.27 -34.48 -4.29
N GLU A 163 -8.95 -33.22 -4.59
CA GLU A 163 -9.22 -32.66 -5.92
C GLU A 163 -8.34 -33.27 -7.01
N LEU A 164 -7.09 -33.66 -6.68
CA LEU A 164 -6.23 -34.38 -7.62
C LEU A 164 -6.77 -35.79 -7.91
N GLU A 165 -7.24 -36.51 -6.90
CA GLU A 165 -7.89 -37.82 -7.08
C GLU A 165 -9.14 -37.72 -7.95
N MET A 166 -9.99 -36.71 -7.73
CA MET A 166 -11.17 -36.47 -8.57
C MET A 166 -10.79 -36.14 -10.02
N LEU A 167 -9.71 -35.40 -10.23
CA LEU A 167 -9.22 -35.07 -11.57
C LEU A 167 -8.68 -36.31 -12.31
N GLU A 168 -7.98 -37.21 -11.59
CA GLU A 168 -7.55 -38.49 -12.13
C GLU A 168 -8.73 -39.42 -12.46
N GLU A 169 -9.79 -39.40 -11.64
CA GLU A 169 -11.05 -40.11 -11.94
C GLU A 169 -11.75 -39.53 -13.18
N GLU A 170 -11.76 -38.21 -13.38
CA GLU A 170 -12.35 -37.55 -14.56
C GLU A 170 -11.56 -37.84 -15.85
N ASP A 171 -10.23 -37.77 -15.82
CA ASP A 171 -9.38 -38.09 -16.98
C ASP A 171 -9.46 -39.58 -17.36
N GLY A 172 -9.68 -40.46 -16.36
CA GLY A 172 -9.89 -41.90 -16.56
C GLY A 172 -11.21 -42.27 -17.24
N ILE A 173 -12.18 -41.36 -17.30
CA ILE A 173 -13.51 -41.61 -17.91
C ILE A 173 -13.53 -41.32 -19.43
N ILE A 174 -12.46 -40.78 -20.01
CA ILE A 174 -12.43 -40.35 -21.43
C ILE A 174 -12.23 -41.52 -22.43
N ASP A 175 -11.87 -42.73 -21.99
CA ASP A 175 -11.77 -43.90 -22.89
C ASP A 175 -13.15 -44.55 -23.10
N VAL A 176 -14.07 -43.83 -23.74
CA VAL A 176 -15.29 -44.44 -24.28
C VAL A 176 -14.89 -45.11 -25.60
N PRO A 177 -14.91 -46.45 -25.71
CA PRO A 177 -14.65 -47.11 -26.98
C PRO A 177 -15.76 -46.67 -27.95
N VAL A 178 -15.37 -45.96 -29.01
CA VAL A 178 -16.23 -45.72 -30.15
C VAL A 178 -16.47 -47.07 -30.79
N ASP A 179 -17.61 -47.69 -30.44
CA ASP A 179 -18.08 -48.91 -31.06
C ASP A 179 -18.38 -48.58 -32.53
N HIS A 180 -17.42 -48.84 -33.41
CA HIS A 180 -17.63 -48.84 -34.85
C HIS A 180 -18.48 -50.07 -35.20
N ALA A 181 -19.77 -50.01 -34.89
CA ALA A 181 -20.75 -50.78 -35.61
C ALA A 181 -20.81 -50.21 -37.04
N HIS A 182 -20.26 -50.94 -38.01
CA HIS A 182 -20.78 -51.10 -39.39
C HIS A 182 -19.78 -51.92 -40.24
N GLU A 183 -19.99 -53.24 -40.32
CA GLU A 183 -20.40 -54.01 -41.53
C GLU A 183 -20.31 -55.51 -41.26
#